data_AF-A0A0F8XCH1-F1
#
_entry.id   AF-A0A0F8XCH1-F1
#
_cell.length_a   1.000
_cell.length_b   1.000
_cell.length_c   1.000
_cell.angle_alpha   90.00
_cell.angle_beta   90.00
_cell.angle_gamma   90.00
#
_symmetry.space_group_name_H-M   'P 1'
#
loop_
_entity.id
_entity.type
_entity.pdbx_description
1 polymer ?
#
loop_
_entity_poly.entity_id
_entity_poly.type
_entity_poly.pdbx_seq_one_letter_code
_entity_poly.pdbx_strand_id
1 'polypeptide(L)'
;MKYIRVGKAEMKPDVYGGESCEEHIPRWMGYLYEDDETDLEIIKLDPKAFPAGTKILIEIPICPKCELQQELCKCGFDWMGWINESYS
;
A
#
# COMPACT_ATOMS: atom_id res chain seq x y z
N MET A 1 -9.50 -1.05 15.80
CA MET A 1 -9.76 -0.21 14.61
C MET A 1 -10.00 -1.15 13.41
N LYS A 2 -10.96 -0.85 12.51
CA LYS A 2 -11.12 -1.59 11.25
C LYS A 2 -10.29 -0.89 10.16
N TYR A 3 -9.85 -1.66 9.16
CA TYR A 3 -9.09 -1.14 8.03
C TYR A 3 -9.74 -1.56 6.72
N ILE A 4 -9.59 -0.73 5.70
CA ILE A 4 -9.93 -1.07 4.32
C ILE A 4 -8.65 -1.12 3.50
N ARG A 5 -8.56 -2.10 2.60
CA ARG A 5 -7.46 -2.19 1.66
C ARG A 5 -7.66 -1.19 0.54
N VAL A 6 -6.71 -0.29 0.37
CA VAL A 6 -6.74 0.74 -0.69
C VAL A 6 -5.64 0.54 -1.72
N GLY A 7 -4.66 -0.30 -1.42
CA GLY A 7 -3.66 -0.68 -2.39
C GLY A 7 -2.96 -1.98 -2.09
N LYS A 8 -2.30 -2.51 -3.12
CA LYS A 8 -1.38 -3.64 -3.02
C LYS A 8 -0.20 -3.42 -3.95
N ALA A 9 0.96 -3.93 -3.58
CA ALA A 9 2.07 -4.09 -4.51
C ALA A 9 2.51 -5.56 -4.53
N GLU A 10 2.75 -6.07 -5.74
CA GLU A 10 3.21 -7.43 -5.98
C GLU A 10 4.59 -7.39 -6.64
N MET A 11 5.53 -8.20 -6.13
CA MET A 11 6.83 -8.38 -6.78
C MET A 11 6.63 -9.24 -8.02
N LYS A 12 6.64 -8.61 -9.20
CA LYS A 12 6.52 -9.23 -10.51
C LYS A 12 7.76 -8.86 -11.32
N PRO A 13 8.78 -9.73 -11.37
CA PRO A 13 9.99 -9.43 -12.12
C PRO A 13 9.66 -9.33 -13.62
N ASP A 14 10.34 -8.42 -14.32
CA ASP A 14 10.42 -8.45 -15.78
C ASP A 14 11.39 -9.58 -16.15
N VAL A 15 10.87 -10.65 -16.75
CA VAL A 15 11.63 -11.85 -17.09
C VAL A 15 12.32 -11.77 -18.45
N TYR A 16 12.12 -10.65 -19.18
CA TYR A 16 12.77 -10.36 -20.46
C TYR A 16 13.44 -8.98 -20.43
N GLY A 17 13.88 -8.54 -19.25
CA GLY A 17 14.50 -7.25 -19.06
C GLY A 17 15.97 -7.22 -19.52
N GLY A 18 16.57 -6.03 -19.40
CA GLY A 18 17.99 -5.80 -19.69
C GLY A 18 18.27 -5.54 -21.17
N GLU A 19 19.51 -5.21 -21.51
CA GLU A 19 19.89 -4.96 -22.90
C GLU A 19 19.86 -6.24 -23.76
N SER A 20 19.94 -7.40 -23.08
CA SER A 20 19.94 -8.73 -23.70
C SER A 20 18.56 -9.38 -23.82
N CYS A 21 17.53 -8.83 -23.16
CA CYS A 21 16.20 -9.43 -23.01
C CYS A 21 16.19 -10.83 -22.33
N GLU A 22 17.26 -11.21 -21.62
CA GLU A 22 17.38 -12.48 -20.89
C GLU A 22 17.49 -12.28 -19.37
N GLU A 23 17.42 -11.03 -18.90
CA GLU A 23 17.65 -10.70 -17.50
C GLU A 23 16.34 -10.60 -16.74
N HIS A 24 16.30 -11.23 -15.56
CA HIS A 24 15.21 -11.05 -14.62
C HIS A 24 15.43 -9.74 -13.86
N ILE A 25 14.74 -8.67 -14.25
CA ILE A 25 14.78 -7.38 -13.55
C ILE A 25 13.69 -7.36 -12.48
N PRO A 26 14.04 -7.27 -11.18
CA PRO A 26 13.04 -7.19 -10.12
C PRO A 26 12.21 -5.90 -10.25
N ARG A 27 10.88 -6.03 -10.24
CA ARG A 27 9.95 -4.91 -10.37
C ARG A 27 8.77 -5.07 -9.42
N TRP A 28 8.29 -3.95 -8.88
CA TRP A 28 7.02 -3.86 -8.17
C TRP A 28 5.93 -3.44 -9.14
N MET A 29 4.80 -4.13 -9.13
CA MET A 29 3.56 -3.69 -9.75
C MET A 29 2.61 -3.22 -8.65
N GLY A 30 2.37 -1.92 -8.58
CA GLY A 30 1.49 -1.29 -7.61
C GLY A 30 0.07 -1.12 -8.18
N TYR A 31 -0.93 -1.26 -7.32
CA TYR A 31 -2.33 -1.00 -7.62
C TYR A 31 -2.89 -0.17 -6.47
N LEU A 32 -3.32 1.06 -6.74
CA LEU A 32 -3.99 1.95 -5.78
C LEU A 32 -5.41 2.23 -6.29
N TYR A 33 -6.39 2.20 -5.40
CA TYR A 33 -7.81 2.51 -5.68
C TYR A 33 -8.34 1.91 -6.99
N GLU A 34 -8.32 0.57 -7.06
CA GLU A 34 -8.83 -0.26 -8.16
C GLU A 34 -8.31 0.00 -9.57
N ASP A 35 -7.75 1.16 -9.96
CA ASP A 35 -7.18 1.42 -11.30
C ASP A 35 -6.36 2.74 -11.41
N ASP A 36 -6.05 3.44 -10.32
CA ASP A 36 -5.26 4.68 -10.37
C ASP A 36 -3.77 4.40 -10.13
N GLU A 37 -2.94 4.48 -11.17
CA GLU A 37 -1.49 4.57 -11.03
C GLU A 37 -1.14 5.93 -10.39
N THR A 38 -0.50 5.90 -9.22
CA THR A 38 -0.07 7.12 -8.51
C THR A 38 1.37 6.95 -8.04
N ASP A 39 2.18 8.00 -8.26
CA ASP A 39 3.52 8.12 -7.69
C ASP A 39 3.41 8.24 -6.16
N LEU A 40 3.82 7.19 -5.45
CA LEU A 40 4.06 7.25 -4.01
C LEU A 40 5.40 7.98 -3.77
N GLU A 41 5.40 9.12 -3.08
CA GLU A 41 6.59 10.00 -2.91
C GLU A 41 7.84 9.35 -2.30
N ILE A 42 7.78 8.12 -1.76
CA ILE A 42 8.78 7.03 -1.84
C ILE A 42 8.54 6.07 -0.67
N ILE A 43 8.12 4.84 -0.98
CA ILE A 43 8.34 3.66 -0.14
C ILE A 43 9.41 2.83 -0.85
N LYS A 44 10.67 2.93 -0.38
CA LYS A 44 11.78 2.18 -0.98
C LYS A 44 11.88 0.80 -0.34
N LEU A 45 11.31 -0.19 -1.00
CA LEU A 45 11.44 -1.60 -0.64
C LEU A 45 12.32 -2.27 -1.69
N ASP A 46 13.57 -2.54 -1.32
CA ASP A 46 14.52 -3.21 -2.22
C ASP A 46 13.99 -4.62 -2.55
N PRO A 47 13.58 -4.89 -3.79
CA PRO A 47 13.04 -6.19 -4.16
C PRO A 47 14.07 -7.32 -4.00
N LYS A 48 15.37 -7.03 -3.93
CA LYS A 48 16.41 -8.04 -3.60
C LYS A 48 16.29 -8.56 -2.17
N ALA A 49 15.64 -7.81 -1.28
CA ALA A 49 15.43 -8.20 0.10
C ALA A 49 14.24 -9.17 0.28
N PHE A 50 13.50 -9.47 -0.79
CA PHE A 50 12.23 -10.21 -0.70
C PHE A 50 12.14 -11.35 -1.71
N PRO A 51 11.64 -12.54 -1.31
CA PRO A 51 11.39 -13.63 -2.23
C PRO A 51 10.21 -13.36 -3.16
N ALA A 52 10.16 -14.08 -4.28
CA ALA A 52 9.02 -14.09 -5.20
C ALA A 52 7.71 -14.44 -4.47
N GLY A 53 6.64 -13.74 -4.80
CA GLY A 53 5.34 -13.88 -4.14
C GLY A 53 5.15 -13.01 -2.88
N THR A 54 6.14 -12.19 -2.52
CA THR A 54 5.97 -11.17 -1.47
C THR A 54 4.87 -10.19 -1.84
N LYS A 55 3.97 -9.93 -0.89
CA LYS A 55 2.84 -9.01 -1.03
C LYS A 55 2.97 -7.87 -0.05
N ILE A 56 2.84 -6.64 -0.53
CA ILE A 56 2.68 -5.46 0.31
C ILE A 56 1.22 -5.05 0.26
N LEU A 57 0.63 -4.84 1.43
CA LEU A 57 -0.76 -4.44 1.58
C LEU A 57 -0.79 -3.02 2.15
N ILE A 58 -1.51 -2.13 1.47
CA ILE A 58 -1.75 -0.77 1.95
C ILE A 58 -3.18 -0.73 2.44
N GLU A 59 -3.33 -0.58 3.75
CA GLU A 59 -4.62 -0.56 4.43
C GLU A 59 -4.73 0.75 5.20
N ILE A 60 -5.88 1.42 5.10
CA ILE A 60 -6.16 2.66 5.82
C ILE A 60 -7.24 2.44 6.89
N PRO A 61 -7.14 3.08 8.06
CA PRO A 61 -8.14 2.94 9.11
C PRO A 61 -9.46 3.59 8.69
N ILE A 62 -10.58 2.97 9.07
CA ILE A 62 -11.92 3.53 8.91
C ILE A 62 -12.57 3.79 10.26
N CYS A 63 -13.41 4.84 10.32
CA CYS A 63 -14.09 5.23 11.53
C CYS A 63 -14.90 4.04 12.10
N PRO A 64 -14.74 3.68 13.38
CA PRO A 64 -15.46 2.55 13.97
C PRO A 64 -16.97 2.83 14.12
N LYS A 65 -17.41 4.09 13.99
CA LYS A 65 -18.81 4.49 14.14
C LYS A 65 -19.57 4.54 12.83
N CYS A 66 -18.97 5.13 11.78
CA CYS A 66 -19.64 5.35 10.50
C CYS A 66 -19.00 4.59 9.34
N GLU A 67 -17.92 3.83 9.59
CA GLU A 67 -17.19 3.02 8.61
C GLU A 67 -16.61 3.79 7.41
N LEU A 68 -16.58 5.12 7.50
CA LEU A 68 -15.97 6.00 6.52
C LEU A 68 -14.50 6.26 6.84
N GLN A 69 -13.71 6.47 5.80
CA GLN A 69 -12.32 6.94 5.90
C GLN A 69 -12.26 8.28 6.62
N GLN A 70 -11.10 8.60 7.22
CA GLN A 70 -10.91 9.82 8.02
C GLN A 70 -11.33 11.09 7.26
N GLU A 71 -10.97 11.20 5.98
CA GLU A 71 -11.30 12.36 5.11
C GLU A 71 -12.80 12.55 4.89
N LEU A 72 -13.57 11.45 4.91
CA LEU A 72 -15.02 11.44 4.70
C LEU A 72 -15.80 11.38 6.03
N CYS A 73 -15.12 11.18 7.15
CA CYS A 73 -15.73 10.95 8.45
C CYS A 73 -16.21 12.26 9.10
N LYS A 74 -17.53 12.44 9.18
CA LYS A 74 -18.18 13.60 9.82
C LYS A 74 -18.93 13.29 11.13
N CYS A 75 -18.77 12.08 11.69
CA CYS A 75 -19.56 11.61 12.84
C CYS A 75 -18.99 12.00 14.21
N GLY A 76 -17.95 12.86 14.27
CA GLY A 76 -17.33 13.27 15.53
C GLY A 76 -16.56 12.16 16.26
N PHE A 77 -15.98 11.20 15.52
CA PHE A 77 -15.01 10.28 16.12
C PHE A 77 -13.70 11.03 16.40
N ASP A 78 -13.12 10.84 17.59
CA ASP A 78 -11.88 11.48 17.99
C ASP A 78 -10.67 10.77 17.37
N TRP A 79 -10.38 11.12 16.12
CA TRP A 79 -9.23 10.59 15.38
C TRP A 79 -7.90 10.96 16.05
N MET A 80 -7.78 12.15 16.64
CA MET A 80 -6.54 12.59 17.27
C MET A 80 -6.27 11.85 18.57
N GLY A 81 -7.30 11.66 19.41
CA GLY A 81 -7.20 10.83 20.61
C GLY A 81 -6.78 9.40 20.25
N TRP A 82 -7.43 8.79 19.25
CA TRP A 82 -7.06 7.45 18.79
C TRP A 82 -5.61 7.37 18.27
N ILE A 83 -5.15 8.35 17.48
CA ILE A 83 -3.77 8.41 16.97
C ILE A 83 -2.78 8.45 18.13
N ASN A 84 -3.01 9.35 19.10
CA ASN A 84 -2.13 9.53 20.24
C ASN A 84 -2.07 8.28 21.12
N GLU A 85 -3.17 7.55 21.29
CA GLU A 85 -3.17 6.32 22.11
C GLU A 85 -2.56 5.12 21.37
N SER A 86 -2.67 5.05 20.05
CA SER A 86 -2.31 3.84 19.27
C SER A 86 -0.86 3.84 18.78
N TYR A 87 -0.23 5.01 18.67
CA TYR A 87 1.10 5.15 18.04
C TYR A 87 2.11 5.94 18.89
N SER A 88 1.79 6.21 20.16
CA SER A 88 2.72 6.74 21.17
C SER A 88 3.52 5.66 21.87
#